data_AF-A0A951JAC0-F1
#
_entry.id   AF-A0A951JAC0-F1
#
_cell.length_a   1.000
_cell.length_b   1.000
_cell.length_c   1.000
_cell.angle_alpha   90.00
_cell.angle_beta   90.00
_cell.angle_gamma   90.00
#
_symmetry.space_group_name_H-M   'P 1'
#
loop_
_entity.id
_entity.type
_entity.pdbx_description
1 polymer ?
#
loop_
_entity_poly.entity_id
_entity_poly.type
_entity_poly.pdbx_seq_one_letter_code
_entity_poly.pdbx_strand_id
1 'polypeptide(L)'
;MQTGDITYTKCRLFAFVAFTITCACEQGASNDASRIGVVGGEPEQGALVIEMADCGACHTIPGIDRANGTVGPPLTFWSKRSYIAGSVPNLPHNLVEWLIDPHGVEPGTAMPDVGLTRQQARDVAAYLYTLE
;
A
#
# COMPACT_ATOMS: atom_id res chain seq x y z
N MET A 1 -52.18 -4.38 -40.78
CA MET A 1 -52.92 -3.38 -41.59
C MET A 1 -52.64 -2.03 -40.97
N GLN A 2 -51.74 -1.23 -41.55
CA GLN A 2 -52.05 -0.10 -42.47
C GLN A 2 -52.85 0.98 -41.72
N THR A 3 -52.38 2.22 -41.54
CA THR A 3 -51.76 3.13 -42.51
C THR A 3 -50.91 4.17 -41.77
N GLY A 4 -49.70 4.42 -42.27
CA GLY A 4 -48.94 5.62 -41.94
C GLY A 4 -49.45 6.79 -42.77
N ASP A 5 -49.61 7.93 -42.12
CA ASP A 5 -49.98 9.19 -42.75
C ASP A 5 -48.93 10.26 -42.45
N ILE A 6 -48.28 10.67 -43.54
CA ILE A 6 -47.90 12.04 -43.94
C ILE A 6 -47.06 12.87 -42.95
N THR A 7 -45.87 13.29 -43.38
CA THR A 7 -45.58 14.66 -43.91
C THR A 7 -44.11 15.04 -43.67
N TYR A 8 -43.43 15.38 -44.76
CA TYR A 8 -42.13 16.07 -44.75
C TYR A 8 -42.24 17.50 -44.19
N THR A 9 -41.08 18.04 -43.79
CA THR A 9 -40.79 19.48 -43.58
C THR A 9 -40.96 19.97 -42.15
N LYS A 10 -39.82 20.16 -41.46
CA LYS A 10 -39.42 21.48 -40.95
C LYS A 10 -38.00 21.44 -40.40
N CYS A 11 -37.14 22.12 -41.14
CA CYS A 11 -35.87 22.67 -40.68
C CYS A 11 -36.07 23.31 -39.30
N ARG A 12 -35.46 22.73 -38.27
CA ARG A 12 -35.36 23.33 -36.94
C ARG A 12 -33.92 23.23 -36.48
N LEU A 13 -33.23 24.36 -36.66
CA LEU A 13 -32.05 24.77 -35.91
C LEU A 13 -32.33 24.56 -34.41
N PHE A 14 -31.70 23.56 -33.79
CA PHE A 14 -31.51 23.43 -32.35
C PHE A 14 -30.20 22.64 -32.20
N ALA A 15 -29.08 23.29 -31.92
CA ALA A 15 -28.64 23.74 -30.61
C ALA A 15 -27.38 22.92 -30.29
N PHE A 16 -26.27 23.64 -30.09
CA PHE A 16 -25.00 23.09 -29.66
C PHE A 16 -25.19 22.22 -28.41
N VAL A 17 -25.12 20.90 -28.55
CA VAL A 17 -24.84 20.04 -27.40
C VAL A 17 -23.33 19.93 -27.30
N ALA A 18 -22.75 20.89 -26.60
CA ALA A 18 -21.39 20.79 -26.08
C ALA A 18 -21.39 19.61 -25.10
N PHE A 19 -20.94 18.45 -25.57
CA PHE A 19 -20.69 17.30 -24.71
C PHE A 19 -19.34 17.56 -24.01
N THR A 20 -19.37 18.41 -22.98
CA THR A 20 -18.22 18.57 -22.09
C THR A 20 -18.10 17.29 -21.27
N ILE A 21 -17.20 16.41 -21.71
CA ILE A 21 -16.72 15.29 -20.90
C ILE A 21 -15.97 15.91 -19.72
N THR A 22 -16.68 16.15 -18.61
CA THR A 22 -16.02 16.36 -17.33
C THR A 22 -15.42 15.04 -16.91
N CYS A 23 -14.10 14.95 -17.03
CA CYS A 23 -13.30 13.95 -16.33
C CYS A 23 -13.45 14.22 -14.83
N ALA A 24 -14.42 13.55 -14.20
CA ALA A 24 -14.53 13.54 -12.76
C ALA A 24 -13.51 12.54 -12.23
N CYS A 25 -12.34 13.02 -11.82
CA CYS A 25 -11.52 12.24 -10.89
C CYS A 25 -12.23 12.29 -9.53
N GLU A 26 -13.02 11.27 -9.21
CA GLU A 26 -13.39 11.00 -7.83
C GLU A 26 -12.11 10.64 -7.07
N GLN A 27 -11.45 11.62 -6.46
CA GLN A 27 -10.52 11.36 -5.37
C GLN A 27 -11.35 10.87 -4.17
N GLY A 28 -11.64 9.57 -4.17
CA GLY A 28 -12.18 8.86 -3.01
C GLY A 28 -11.04 8.41 -2.11
N ALA A 29 -11.05 8.93 -0.87
CA ALA A 29 -10.34 8.44 0.32
C ALA A 29 -8.79 8.50 0.26
N SER A 30 -8.06 8.75 1.34
CA SER A 30 -8.28 8.23 2.69
C SER A 30 -7.72 9.15 3.78
N ASN A 31 -8.23 8.92 4.97
CA ASN A 31 -7.98 9.63 6.21
C ASN A 31 -6.50 9.87 6.51
N ASP A 32 -6.27 10.98 7.23
CA ASP A 32 -5.09 11.39 8.00
C ASP A 32 -4.64 10.32 9.02
N ALA A 33 -4.34 9.11 8.56
CA ALA A 33 -4.01 7.92 9.35
C ALA A 33 -2.58 7.45 9.03
N SER A 34 -1.61 8.32 9.28
CA SER A 34 -0.32 7.95 9.88
C SER A 34 0.51 9.21 10.02
N ARG A 35 0.65 9.72 11.25
CA ARG A 35 1.57 10.84 11.52
C ARG A 35 3.04 10.46 11.32
N ILE A 36 3.33 9.19 11.02
CA ILE A 36 4.63 8.67 10.61
C ILE A 36 4.45 7.92 9.28
N GLY A 37 4.19 8.66 8.21
CA GLY A 37 4.16 8.11 6.85
C GLY A 37 5.58 7.82 6.36
N VAL A 38 5.79 6.66 5.72
CA VAL A 38 7.03 6.39 4.99
C VAL A 38 6.93 7.11 3.65
N VAL A 39 7.71 8.19 3.48
CA VAL A 39 7.66 9.00 2.26
C VAL A 39 7.96 8.15 1.03
N GLY A 40 7.02 8.13 0.08
CA GLY A 40 7.12 7.37 -1.17
C GLY A 40 7.03 5.85 -1.01
N GLY A 41 6.47 5.36 0.10
CA GLY A 41 6.08 3.97 0.26
C GLY A 41 4.56 3.81 0.11
N GLU A 42 4.13 2.77 -0.59
CA GLU A 42 2.73 2.44 -0.84
C GLU A 42 2.35 1.16 -0.05
N PRO A 43 1.49 1.24 0.99
CA PRO A 43 1.14 0.09 1.82
C PRO A 43 0.60 -1.12 1.05
N GLU A 44 -0.22 -0.90 0.03
CA GLU A 44 -0.81 -1.96 -0.79
C GLU A 44 0.27 -2.73 -1.56
N GLN A 45 1.29 -2.03 -2.06
CA GLN A 45 2.46 -2.67 -2.67
C GLN A 45 3.30 -3.39 -1.63
N GLY A 46 3.39 -2.82 -0.42
CA GLY A 46 4.06 -3.42 0.72
C GLY A 46 3.49 -4.79 1.06
N ALA A 47 2.16 -4.93 1.08
CA ALA A 47 1.49 -6.20 1.31
C ALA A 47 1.93 -7.28 0.30
N LEU A 48 1.97 -6.94 -1.00
CA LEU A 48 2.41 -7.86 -2.05
C LEU A 48 3.88 -8.26 -1.88
N VAL A 49 4.74 -7.31 -1.51
CA VAL A 49 6.16 -7.59 -1.24
C VAL A 49 6.31 -8.50 -0.03
N ILE A 50 5.55 -8.28 1.04
CA ILE A 50 5.58 -9.11 2.26
C ILE A 50 5.25 -10.57 1.93
N GLU A 51 4.26 -10.80 1.07
CA GLU A 51 3.91 -12.14 0.59
C GLU A 51 5.00 -12.76 -0.27
N MET A 52 5.56 -12.02 -1.23
CA MET A 52 6.61 -12.51 -2.14
C MET A 52 7.95 -12.78 -1.45
N ALA A 53 8.30 -11.96 -0.46
CA ALA A 53 9.54 -12.09 0.31
C ALA A 53 9.42 -13.08 1.48
N ASP A 54 8.30 -13.82 1.55
CA ASP A 54 8.01 -14.87 2.54
C ASP A 54 8.21 -14.42 4.00
N CYS A 55 7.93 -13.16 4.30
CA CYS A 55 8.03 -12.62 5.67
C CYS A 55 7.12 -13.40 6.64
N GLY A 56 6.01 -13.92 6.12
CA GLY A 56 5.04 -14.74 6.84
C GLY A 56 5.57 -16.08 7.34
N ALA A 57 6.66 -16.60 6.78
CA ALA A 57 7.30 -17.82 7.27
C ALA A 57 7.87 -17.64 8.70
N CYS A 58 8.29 -16.42 9.04
CA CYS A 58 8.88 -16.11 10.34
C CYS A 58 7.94 -15.32 11.25
N HIS A 59 7.06 -14.49 10.69
CA HIS A 59 6.26 -13.54 11.45
C HIS A 59 4.75 -13.77 11.28
N THR A 60 4.01 -13.53 12.37
CA THR A 60 2.57 -13.28 12.29
C THR A 60 2.33 -11.83 11.87
N ILE A 61 1.62 -11.62 10.76
CA ILE A 61 1.41 -10.29 10.17
C ILE A 61 -0.08 -10.07 9.91
N PRO A 62 -0.76 -9.16 10.65
CA PRO A 62 -2.18 -8.87 10.41
C PRO A 62 -2.41 -8.37 8.99
N GLY A 63 -3.46 -8.86 8.34
CA GLY A 63 -3.84 -8.44 6.99
C GLY A 63 -3.06 -9.11 5.85
N ILE A 64 -2.16 -10.04 6.15
CA ILE A 64 -1.43 -10.84 5.16
C ILE A 64 -1.85 -12.31 5.28
N ASP A 65 -2.24 -12.90 4.16
CA ASP A 65 -2.74 -14.27 4.15
C ASP A 65 -1.66 -15.28 4.53
N ARG A 66 -1.99 -16.19 5.45
CA ARG A 66 -1.11 -17.26 5.96
C ARG A 66 0.22 -16.78 6.56
N ALA A 67 0.37 -15.49 6.87
CA ALA A 67 1.51 -14.99 7.63
C ALA A 67 1.28 -15.25 9.13
N ASN A 68 1.66 -16.44 9.59
CA ASN A 68 1.47 -16.92 10.96
C ASN A 68 2.74 -17.55 11.57
N GLY A 69 3.91 -17.21 11.02
CA GLY A 69 5.20 -17.66 11.54
C GLY A 69 5.47 -17.14 12.95
N THR A 70 6.19 -17.93 13.74
CA THR A 70 6.52 -17.61 15.14
C THR A 70 8.02 -17.72 15.45
N VAL A 71 8.85 -17.77 14.41
CA VAL A 71 10.32 -17.74 14.57
C VAL A 71 10.75 -16.34 15.01
N GLY A 72 10.21 -15.32 14.35
CA GLY A 72 10.29 -13.93 14.80
C GLY A 72 9.09 -13.53 15.67
N PRO A 73 9.17 -12.40 16.38
CA PRO A 73 8.03 -11.87 17.11
C PRO A 73 6.89 -11.50 16.14
N PRO A 74 5.61 -11.52 16.57
CA PRO A 74 4.52 -11.01 15.74
C PRO A 74 4.79 -9.55 15.34
N LEU A 75 4.28 -9.09 14.20
CA LEU A 75 4.38 -7.68 13.76
C LEU A 75 3.12 -6.86 14.06
N THR A 76 2.25 -7.36 14.93
CA THR A 76 1.09 -6.64 15.44
C THR A 76 1.48 -5.34 16.15
N PHE A 77 0.60 -4.33 16.09
CA PHE A 77 0.78 -3.03 16.75
C PHE A 77 2.14 -2.35 16.43
N TRP A 78 2.68 -2.58 15.23
CA TRP A 78 4.02 -2.13 14.84
C TRP A 78 4.19 -0.62 14.95
N SER A 79 3.19 0.16 14.56
CA SER A 79 3.22 1.63 14.58
C SER A 79 3.43 2.20 15.99
N LYS A 80 3.15 1.40 17.03
CA LYS A 80 3.29 1.77 18.45
C LYS A 80 4.63 1.35 19.05
N ARG A 81 5.50 0.67 18.30
CA ARG A 81 6.81 0.21 18.80
C ARG A 81 7.82 1.34 18.80
N SER A 82 8.61 1.41 19.86
CA SER A 82 9.75 2.34 19.95
C SER A 82 11.00 1.83 19.25
N TYR A 83 11.16 0.50 19.12
CA TYR A 83 12.38 -0.12 18.63
C TYR A 83 12.13 -1.21 17.59
N ILE A 84 13.04 -1.29 16.62
CA ILE A 84 13.27 -2.37 15.66
C ILE A 84 14.35 -3.28 16.25
N ALA A 85 14.18 -4.60 16.13
CA ALA A 85 15.10 -5.61 16.67
C ALA A 85 15.42 -5.48 18.19
N GLY A 86 14.67 -4.66 18.94
CA GLY A 86 14.87 -4.42 20.37
C GLY A 86 15.84 -3.30 20.73
N SER A 87 16.58 -2.74 19.77
CA SER A 87 17.71 -1.83 20.00
C SER A 87 17.69 -0.58 19.10
N VAL A 88 17.18 -0.69 17.87
CA VAL A 88 17.24 0.37 16.85
C VAL A 88 15.98 1.24 16.92
N PRO A 89 16.05 2.58 17.01
CA PRO A 89 14.85 3.41 17.05
C PRO A 89 13.93 3.19 15.84
N ASN A 90 12.63 2.98 16.08
CA ASN A 90 11.63 2.72 15.04
C ASN A 90 11.23 3.99 14.28
N LEU A 91 12.16 4.47 13.46
CA LEU A 91 11.98 5.59 12.52
C LEU A 91 11.86 5.04 11.10
N PRO A 92 11.10 5.69 10.19
CA PRO A 92 10.91 5.20 8.82
C PRO A 92 12.19 4.86 8.08
N HIS A 93 13.22 5.72 8.17
CA HIS A 93 14.49 5.47 7.49
C HIS A 93 15.25 4.28 8.09
N ASN A 94 15.23 4.11 9.42
CA ASN A 94 15.86 2.97 10.08
C ASN A 94 15.19 1.66 9.69
N LEU A 95 13.86 1.66 9.60
CA LEU A 95 13.12 0.46 9.16
C LEU A 95 13.45 0.11 7.71
N VAL A 96 13.58 1.11 6.84
CA VAL A 96 13.97 0.87 5.45
C VAL A 96 15.39 0.30 5.37
N GLU A 97 16.37 0.83 6.11
CA GLU A 97 17.72 0.24 6.13
C GLU A 97 17.72 -1.16 6.74
N TRP A 98 16.99 -1.38 7.83
CA TRP A 98 16.82 -2.70 8.46
C TRP A 98 16.30 -3.76 7.50
N LEU A 99 15.31 -3.41 6.67
CA LEU A 99 14.70 -4.32 5.70
C LEU A 99 15.62 -4.63 4.51
N ILE A 100 16.63 -3.79 4.25
CA ILE A 100 17.61 -3.97 3.16
C ILE A 100 18.83 -4.75 3.65
N ASP A 101 19.35 -4.41 4.83
CA ASP A 101 20.58 -4.94 5.41
C ASP A 101 20.42 -5.19 6.92
N PRO A 102 19.66 -6.24 7.31
CA PRO A 102 19.40 -6.55 8.71
C PRO A 102 20.70 -6.86 9.47
N HIS A 103 21.67 -7.55 8.87
CA HIS A 103 22.92 -7.91 9.53
C HIS A 103 23.88 -6.73 9.70
N GLY A 104 23.87 -5.74 8.79
CA GLY A 104 24.61 -4.49 8.93
C GLY A 104 24.02 -3.55 9.98
N VAL A 105 22.70 -3.60 10.18
CA VAL A 105 21.99 -2.77 11.17
C VAL A 105 21.99 -3.39 12.58
N GLU A 106 21.72 -4.69 12.74
CA GLU A 106 21.83 -5.43 14.00
C GLU A 106 22.70 -6.68 13.80
N PRO A 107 24.02 -6.58 14.05
CA PRO A 107 24.93 -7.71 13.94
C PRO A 107 24.47 -8.91 14.78
N GLY A 108 24.35 -10.08 14.16
CA GLY A 108 23.93 -11.31 14.83
C GLY A 108 22.41 -11.53 14.89
N THR A 109 21.61 -10.66 14.25
CA THR A 109 20.17 -10.94 14.05
C THR A 109 19.93 -12.26 13.32
N ALA A 110 18.82 -12.92 13.67
CA ALA A 110 18.35 -14.12 12.97
C ALA A 110 17.51 -13.80 11.72
N MET A 111 17.11 -12.54 11.53
CA MET A 111 16.40 -12.11 10.33
C MET A 111 17.36 -12.17 9.14
N PRO A 112 17.06 -12.94 8.09
CA PRO A 112 17.94 -13.08 6.94
C PRO A 112 17.85 -11.87 6.01
N ASP A 113 18.85 -11.72 5.13
CA ASP A 113 18.78 -10.81 3.99
C ASP A 113 17.68 -11.28 3.02
N VAL A 114 16.57 -10.56 2.99
CA VAL A 114 15.40 -10.87 2.13
C VAL A 114 15.52 -10.30 0.71
N GLY A 115 16.61 -9.57 0.42
CA GLY A 115 16.94 -9.10 -0.93
C GLY A 115 16.02 -8.01 -1.47
N LEU A 116 15.42 -7.20 -0.60
CA LEU A 116 14.53 -6.11 -1.00
C LEU A 116 15.31 -4.97 -1.65
N THR A 117 14.76 -4.44 -2.75
CA THR A 117 15.15 -3.11 -3.23
C THR A 117 14.72 -2.04 -2.24
N ARG A 118 15.33 -0.87 -2.33
CA ARG A 118 14.97 0.27 -1.48
C ARG A 118 13.51 0.73 -1.63
N GLN A 119 12.93 0.62 -2.83
CA GLN A 119 11.50 0.93 -3.03
C GLN A 119 10.62 -0.11 -2.33
N GLN A 120 10.89 -1.39 -2.54
CA GLN A 120 10.17 -2.47 -1.86
C GLN A 120 10.25 -2.33 -0.33
N ALA A 121 11.43 -2.02 0.22
CA ALA A 121 11.60 -1.77 1.65
C ALA A 121 10.76 -0.58 2.15
N ARG A 122 10.60 0.49 1.36
CA ARG A 122 9.69 1.61 1.69
C ARG A 122 8.24 1.16 1.70
N ASP A 123 7.81 0.39 0.71
CA ASP A 123 6.44 -0.09 0.59
C ASP A 123 6.09 -1.02 1.76
N VAL A 124 6.99 -1.96 2.10
CA VAL A 124 6.87 -2.83 3.28
C VAL A 124 6.81 -2.01 4.57
N ALA A 125 7.72 -1.06 4.74
CA ALA A 125 7.72 -0.18 5.92
C ALA A 125 6.40 0.60 6.02
N ALA A 126 5.87 1.12 4.91
CA ALA A 126 4.59 1.82 4.87
C ALA A 126 3.45 0.91 5.35
N TYR A 127 3.39 -0.33 4.87
CA TYR A 127 2.43 -1.32 5.35
C TYR A 127 2.56 -1.56 6.85
N LEU A 128 3.78 -1.78 7.36
CA LEU A 128 4.00 -2.03 8.78
C LEU A 128 3.54 -0.85 9.67
N TYR A 129 3.72 0.40 9.22
CA TYR A 129 3.22 1.56 9.95
C TYR A 129 1.68 1.71 9.93
N THR A 130 0.95 0.93 9.12
CA THR A 130 -0.53 0.84 9.22
C THR A 130 -1.00 -0.09 10.34
N LEU A 131 -0.10 -0.92 10.91
CA LEU A 131 -0.45 -1.90 11.92
C LEU A 131 -0.51 -1.24 13.31
N GLU A 132 -1.71 -0.87 13.73
CA GLU A 132 -1.99 -0.25 15.03
C GLU A 132 -2.33 -1.20 16.16
#